data_AF-A0A1L7NEV7-F1
#
_entry.id   AF-A0A1L7NEV7-F1
#
_cell.length_a   1.000
_cell.length_b   1.000
_cell.length_c   1.000
_cell.angle_alpha   90.00
_cell.angle_beta   90.00
_cell.angle_gamma   90.00
#
_symmetry.space_group_name_H-M   'P 1'
#
loop_
_entity.id
_entity.type
_entity.pdbx_description
1 polymer ?
#
loop_
_entity_poly.entity_id
_entity_poly.type
_entity_poly.pdbx_seq_one_letter_code
_entity_poly.pdbx_strand_id
1 'polypeptide(L)'
;MNKCDFQYDQESFSESFKRQAESYDAALRKLWAVFDNWPAFAEKVLGGKAELSLGALGDRVSGHVLGKRFQIDFAAVSSEGLGLVEAVISVSSIKDASPVEVARFFSSPEGDIISVANEILVTSDDSSQSNALLIAVVTKVMQASPSL
;
A
#
# COMPACT_ATOMS: atom_id res chain seq x y z
N MET A 1 25.47 -11.00 27.29
CA MET A 1 24.49 -11.71 28.13
C MET A 1 23.22 -11.82 27.29
N ASN A 2 22.93 -13.01 26.77
CA ASN A 2 21.73 -13.25 25.96
C ASN A 2 20.50 -13.08 26.86
N LYS A 3 19.84 -11.92 26.78
CA LYS A 3 18.49 -11.78 27.32
C LYS A 3 17.63 -12.74 26.50
N CYS A 4 16.93 -13.63 27.19
CA CYS A 4 15.98 -14.55 26.58
C CYS A 4 14.94 -13.72 25.82
N ASP A 5 14.61 -14.09 24.58
CA ASP A 5 13.67 -13.38 23.67
C ASP A 5 12.23 -13.27 24.23
N PHE A 6 12.00 -13.68 25.48
CA PHE A 6 10.72 -13.73 26.17
C PHE A 6 10.69 -12.92 27.47
N GLN A 7 11.80 -12.27 27.86
CA GLN A 7 11.84 -11.37 29.02
C GLN A 7 11.65 -9.92 28.55
N TYR A 8 10.41 -9.57 28.20
CA TYR A 8 10.04 -8.20 27.91
C TYR A 8 9.56 -7.49 29.18
N ASP A 9 10.05 -6.27 29.39
CA ASP A 9 9.47 -5.35 30.35
C ASP A 9 8.08 -4.92 29.84
N GLN A 10 7.04 -5.15 30.65
CA GLN A 10 5.65 -4.95 30.24
C GLN A 10 5.34 -3.49 29.91
N GLU A 11 5.92 -2.54 30.66
CA GLU A 11 5.73 -1.11 30.43
C GLU A 11 6.37 -0.70 29.10
N SER A 12 7.64 -1.06 28.89
CA SER A 12 8.37 -0.80 27.65
C SER A 12 7.67 -1.41 26.42
N PHE A 13 7.13 -2.63 26.54
CA PHE A 13 6.36 -3.26 25.47
C PHE A 13 5.05 -2.51 25.18
N SER A 14 4.31 -2.14 26.22
CA SER A 14 3.04 -1.41 26.09
C SER A 14 3.23 -0.06 25.39
N GLU A 15 4.27 0.70 25.77
CA GLU A 15 4.60 1.97 25.13
C GLU A 15 5.01 1.78 23.66
N SER A 16 5.86 0.78 23.38
CA SER A 16 6.29 0.48 22.01
C SER A 16 5.12 0.05 21.12
N PHE A 17 4.23 -0.80 21.64
CA PHE A 17 3.04 -1.25 20.90
C PHE A 17 2.10 -0.08 20.59
N LYS A 18 1.81 0.79 21.57
CA LYS A 18 0.96 1.99 21.35
C LYS A 18 1.54 2.89 20.27
N ARG A 19 2.85 3.18 20.35
CA ARG A 19 3.54 4.00 19.35
C ARG A 19 3.44 3.38 17.95
N GLN A 20 3.63 2.08 17.82
CA GLN A 20 3.50 1.38 16.53
C GLN A 20 2.07 1.43 15.99
N ALA A 21 1.06 1.24 16.85
CA ALA A 21 -0.34 1.30 16.45
C ALA A 21 -0.73 2.72 15.97
N GLU A 22 -0.36 3.76 16.71
CA GLU A 22 -0.63 5.16 16.34
C GLU A 22 0.08 5.54 15.02
N SER A 23 1.31 5.08 14.86
CA SER A 23 2.13 5.24 13.66
C SER A 23 1.48 4.57 12.45
N TYR A 24 1.01 3.33 12.60
CA TYR A 24 0.29 2.60 11.54
C TYR A 24 -1.01 3.33 11.15
N ASP A 25 -1.80 3.77 12.12
CA ASP A 25 -3.06 4.49 11.86
C ASP A 25 -2.79 5.80 11.09
N ALA A 26 -1.71 6.51 11.42
CA ALA A 26 -1.30 7.71 10.72
C ALA A 26 -0.90 7.41 9.26
N ALA A 27 -0.08 6.37 9.06
CA ALA A 27 0.34 5.91 7.73
C ALA A 27 -0.88 5.52 6.87
N LEU A 28 -1.83 4.78 7.44
CA LEU A 28 -3.03 4.34 6.75
C LEU A 28 -3.91 5.50 6.29
N ARG A 29 -4.14 6.48 7.17
CA ARG A 29 -4.93 7.67 6.84
C ARG A 29 -4.30 8.49 5.73
N LYS A 30 -2.98 8.68 5.76
CA LYS A 30 -2.26 9.43 4.73
C LYS A 30 -2.26 8.70 3.39
N LEU A 31 -2.06 7.39 3.41
CA LEU A 31 -2.16 6.56 2.21
C LEU A 31 -3.57 6.62 1.60
N TRP A 32 -4.63 6.63 2.41
CA TRP A 32 -6.00 6.79 1.89
C TRP A 32 -6.26 8.15 1.27
N ALA A 33 -5.75 9.23 1.88
CA ALA A 33 -5.84 10.57 1.31
C ALA A 33 -5.15 10.65 -0.07
N VAL A 34 -4.11 9.86 -0.28
CA VAL A 34 -3.50 9.67 -1.60
C VAL A 34 -4.47 9.00 -2.58
N PHE A 35 -5.18 7.96 -2.16
CA PHE A 35 -6.12 7.22 -3.01
C PHE A 35 -7.39 7.99 -3.36
N ASP A 36 -7.87 8.89 -2.50
CA ASP A 36 -9.12 9.64 -2.70
C ASP A 36 -9.18 10.39 -4.04
N ASN A 37 -8.02 10.83 -4.57
CA ASN A 37 -7.94 11.55 -5.84
C ASN A 37 -7.87 10.63 -7.08
N TRP A 38 -7.70 9.33 -6.87
CA TRP A 38 -7.46 8.39 -7.96
C TRP A 38 -8.63 8.24 -8.94
N PRO A 39 -9.90 8.12 -8.50
CA PRO A 39 -11.01 7.98 -9.44
C PRO A 39 -11.10 9.14 -10.44
N ALA A 40 -11.00 10.38 -9.94
CA ALA A 40 -11.05 11.57 -10.77
C ALA A 40 -9.85 11.67 -11.74
N PHE A 41 -8.65 11.32 -11.28
CA PHE A 41 -7.47 11.28 -12.15
C PHE A 41 -7.58 10.19 -13.22
N ALA A 42 -8.00 8.98 -12.82
CA ALA A 42 -8.16 7.85 -13.73
C ALA A 42 -9.18 8.15 -14.83
N GLU A 43 -10.33 8.75 -14.48
CA GLU A 43 -11.33 9.16 -15.47
C GLU A 43 -10.74 10.16 -16.48
N LYS A 44 -10.03 11.19 -15.99
CA LYS A 44 -9.45 12.25 -16.82
C LYS A 44 -8.32 11.76 -17.73
N VAL A 45 -7.43 10.93 -17.21
CA VAL A 45 -6.16 10.57 -17.89
C VAL A 45 -6.25 9.23 -18.62
N LEU A 46 -6.98 8.27 -18.06
CA LEU A 46 -7.08 6.92 -18.62
C LEU A 46 -8.35 6.74 -19.48
N GLY A 47 -9.20 7.76 -19.58
CA GLY A 47 -10.32 7.81 -20.54
C GLY A 47 -11.31 6.66 -20.39
N GLY A 48 -11.62 6.28 -19.15
CA GLY A 48 -12.52 5.15 -18.84
C GLY A 48 -11.95 3.77 -19.13
N LYS A 49 -10.63 3.65 -19.36
CA LYS A 49 -9.93 2.33 -19.50
C LYS A 49 -9.41 1.77 -18.19
N ALA A 50 -9.59 2.53 -17.12
CA ALA A 50 -9.46 2.07 -15.75
C ALA A 50 -10.67 2.56 -14.94
N GLU A 51 -11.25 1.67 -14.17
CA GLU A 51 -12.18 2.00 -13.08
C GLU A 51 -11.54 1.49 -11.79
N LEU A 52 -11.73 2.30 -10.76
CA LEU A 52 -11.20 2.10 -9.43
C LEU A 52 -12.37 2.14 -8.47
N SER A 53 -12.36 1.22 -7.51
CA SER A 53 -13.28 1.17 -6.39
C SER A 53 -12.47 1.22 -5.10
N LEU A 54 -12.67 2.29 -4.36
CA LEU A 54 -12.10 2.48 -3.03
C LEU A 54 -13.11 1.94 -2.02
N GLY A 55 -12.71 0.95 -1.22
CA GLY A 55 -13.46 0.51 -0.05
C GLY A 55 -13.43 1.55 1.08
N ALA A 56 -13.89 1.14 2.26
CA ALA A 56 -13.72 1.96 3.47
C ALA A 56 -12.23 2.10 3.84
N LEU A 57 -11.90 3.02 4.75
CA LEU A 57 -10.54 3.17 5.27
C LEU A 57 -10.01 1.84 5.81
N GLY A 58 -8.84 1.40 5.33
CA GLY A 58 -8.22 0.13 5.71
C GLY A 58 -8.80 -1.10 5.02
N ASP A 59 -9.85 -0.94 4.23
CA ASP A 59 -10.36 -2.01 3.36
C ASP A 59 -9.51 -2.13 2.08
N ARG A 60 -9.86 -3.02 1.17
CA ARG A 60 -9.17 -3.13 -0.12
C ARG A 60 -9.44 -1.97 -1.06
N VAL A 61 -8.41 -1.62 -1.83
CA VAL A 61 -8.57 -0.89 -3.09
C VAL A 61 -8.70 -1.92 -4.20
N SER A 62 -9.65 -1.76 -5.09
CA SER A 62 -9.80 -2.67 -6.23
C SER A 62 -10.04 -1.91 -7.51
N GLY A 63 -9.84 -2.56 -8.63
CA GLY A 63 -10.13 -1.95 -9.90
C GLY A 63 -9.87 -2.87 -11.06
N HIS A 64 -9.98 -2.28 -12.23
CA HIS A 64 -9.67 -2.96 -13.47
C HIS A 64 -8.92 -2.02 -14.41
N VAL A 65 -7.93 -2.55 -15.13
CA VAL A 65 -7.07 -1.82 -16.07
C VAL A 65 -6.96 -2.66 -17.32
N LEU A 66 -7.44 -2.15 -18.47
CA LEU A 66 -7.41 -2.88 -19.74
C LEU A 66 -7.96 -4.32 -19.65
N GLY A 67 -9.02 -4.51 -18.85
CA GLY A 67 -9.66 -5.82 -18.62
C GLY A 67 -8.99 -6.71 -17.57
N LYS A 68 -7.84 -6.31 -17.00
CA LYS A 68 -7.20 -7.01 -15.88
C LYS A 68 -7.77 -6.50 -14.57
N ARG A 69 -8.35 -7.39 -13.76
CA ARG A 69 -8.75 -7.06 -12.39
C ARG A 69 -7.52 -7.03 -11.49
N PHE A 70 -7.46 -6.03 -10.63
CA PHE A 70 -6.44 -5.91 -9.61
C PHE A 70 -7.05 -5.52 -8.26
N GLN A 71 -6.30 -5.79 -7.20
CA GLN A 71 -6.61 -5.38 -5.85
C GLN A 71 -5.32 -4.93 -5.14
N ILE A 72 -5.47 -4.07 -4.14
CA ILE A 72 -4.43 -3.69 -3.21
C ILE A 72 -4.94 -4.07 -1.82
N ASP A 73 -4.23 -4.98 -1.18
CA ASP A 73 -4.48 -5.43 0.18
C ASP A 73 -3.45 -4.79 1.12
N PHE A 74 -3.84 -4.57 2.38
CA PHE A 74 -3.05 -3.80 3.34
C PHE A 74 -2.78 -4.61 4.62
N ALA A 75 -1.59 -4.44 5.18
CA ALA A 75 -1.22 -5.03 6.46
C ALA A 75 -0.38 -4.04 7.29
N ALA A 76 -0.49 -4.14 8.61
CA ALA A 76 0.42 -3.44 9.51
C ALA A 76 1.77 -4.16 9.54
N VAL A 77 2.86 -3.42 9.37
CA VAL A 77 4.22 -3.94 9.55
C VAL A 77 5.02 -3.01 10.46
N SER A 78 5.95 -3.56 11.23
CA SER A 78 6.85 -2.77 12.07
C SER A 78 8.22 -2.66 11.41
N SER A 79 8.74 -1.44 11.31
CA SER A 79 10.10 -1.15 10.88
C SER A 79 10.68 -0.05 11.74
N GLU A 80 11.91 -0.22 12.23
CA GLU A 80 12.65 0.78 13.03
C GLU A 80 11.86 1.35 14.23
N GLY A 81 10.94 0.57 14.81
CA GLY A 81 10.11 0.99 15.94
C GLY A 81 8.89 1.85 15.57
N LEU A 82 8.62 2.01 14.28
CA LEU A 82 7.41 2.63 13.74
C LEU A 82 6.50 1.56 13.13
N GLY A 83 5.20 1.86 13.09
CA GLY A 83 4.21 1.13 12.31
C GLY A 83 4.09 1.73 10.92
N LEU A 84 4.25 0.90 9.90
CA LEU A 84 4.05 1.24 8.50
C LEU A 84 2.86 0.46 7.95
N VAL A 85 2.32 0.91 6.83
CA VAL A 85 1.35 0.14 6.04
C VAL A 85 2.10 -0.59 4.93
N GLU A 86 2.06 -1.91 4.91
CA GLU A 86 2.41 -2.71 3.73
C GLU A 86 1.22 -2.75 2.79
N ALA A 87 1.45 -2.42 1.52
CA ALA A 87 0.46 -2.48 0.45
C ALA A 87 0.92 -3.48 -0.60
N VAL A 88 0.12 -4.52 -0.84
CA VAL A 88 0.40 -5.58 -1.81
C VAL A 88 -0.57 -5.46 -2.98
N ILE A 89 -0.03 -5.24 -4.17
CA ILE A 89 -0.80 -5.14 -5.41
C ILE A 89 -0.83 -6.53 -6.04
N SER A 90 -2.04 -7.04 -6.28
CA SER A 90 -2.26 -8.34 -6.92
C SER A 90 -3.17 -8.23 -8.13
N VAL A 91 -2.94 -9.07 -9.13
CA VAL A 91 -3.86 -9.29 -10.26
C VAL A 91 -4.46 -10.68 -10.19
N SER A 92 -5.65 -10.87 -10.76
CA SER A 92 -6.23 -12.22 -10.84
C SER A 92 -5.57 -13.03 -11.96
N SER A 93 -5.13 -14.24 -11.65
CA SER A 93 -4.69 -15.22 -12.64
C SER A 93 -5.83 -15.58 -13.59
N ILE A 94 -5.55 -15.74 -14.88
CA ILE A 94 -6.56 -16.21 -15.84
C ILE A 94 -6.85 -17.72 -15.71
N LYS A 95 -5.99 -18.48 -15.02
CA LYS A 95 -6.11 -19.94 -14.93
C LYS A 95 -7.16 -20.36 -13.92
N ASP A 96 -7.11 -19.76 -12.73
CA ASP A 96 -7.89 -20.17 -11.56
C ASP A 96 -8.45 -18.99 -10.76
N ALA A 97 -8.30 -17.76 -11.26
CA ALA A 97 -8.69 -16.52 -10.58
C ALA A 97 -7.98 -16.27 -9.23
N SER A 98 -6.89 -16.99 -8.92
CA SER A 98 -6.09 -16.74 -7.72
C SER A 98 -5.37 -15.38 -7.81
N PRO A 99 -5.15 -14.69 -6.68
CA PRO A 99 -4.37 -13.46 -6.67
C PRO A 99 -2.88 -13.74 -6.86
N VAL A 100 -2.27 -13.05 -7.81
CA VAL A 100 -0.83 -13.06 -8.07
C VAL A 100 -0.28 -11.69 -7.71
N GLU A 101 0.63 -11.64 -6.74
CA GLU A 101 1.35 -10.42 -6.38
C GLU A 101 2.20 -9.91 -7.56
N VAL A 102 2.05 -8.64 -7.90
CA VAL A 102 2.79 -7.98 -8.99
C VAL A 102 3.69 -6.85 -8.51
N ALA A 103 3.39 -6.30 -7.32
CA ALA A 103 4.18 -5.26 -6.69
C ALA A 103 3.81 -5.13 -5.21
N ARG A 104 4.75 -4.55 -4.45
CA ARG A 104 4.62 -4.26 -3.02
C ARG A 104 5.35 -2.98 -2.69
N PHE A 105 4.78 -2.20 -1.79
CA PHE A 105 5.40 -1.00 -1.23
C PHE A 105 4.96 -0.80 0.22
N PHE A 106 5.64 0.09 0.93
CA PHE A 106 5.24 0.54 2.25
C PHE A 106 4.81 2.00 2.24
N SER A 107 3.99 2.40 3.20
CA SER A 107 3.70 3.80 3.49
C SER A 107 4.09 4.15 4.92
N SER A 108 4.78 5.29 5.09
CA SER A 108 5.20 5.79 6.40
C SER A 108 4.12 6.65 7.07
N PRO A 109 4.23 6.89 8.39
CA PRO A 109 3.39 7.84 9.12
C PRO A 109 3.50 9.27 8.61
N GLU A 110 4.60 9.60 7.94
CA GLU A 110 4.85 10.87 7.27
C GLU A 110 4.08 10.96 5.95
N GLY A 111 3.74 9.81 5.37
CA GLY A 111 3.01 9.68 4.11
C GLY A 111 3.92 9.35 2.93
N ASP A 112 5.20 9.06 3.17
CA ASP A 112 6.12 8.65 2.11
C ASP A 112 5.75 7.26 1.59
N ILE A 113 6.01 7.04 0.31
CA ILE A 113 5.93 5.73 -0.33
C ILE A 113 7.34 5.14 -0.39
N ILE A 114 7.51 3.97 0.19
CA ILE A 114 8.81 3.34 0.43
C ILE A 114 8.86 1.99 -0.30
N SER A 115 10.01 1.66 -0.87
CA SER A 115 10.26 0.37 -1.53
C SER A 115 10.44 -0.76 -0.51
N VAL A 116 10.39 -2.00 -0.98
CA VAL A 116 10.73 -3.17 -0.15
C VAL A 116 12.19 -3.16 0.34
N ALA A 117 13.06 -2.37 -0.30
CA ALA A 117 14.45 -2.16 0.08
C ALA A 117 14.64 -0.97 1.05
N ASN A 118 13.56 -0.41 1.59
CA ASN A 118 13.54 0.74 2.49
C ASN A 118 14.02 2.06 1.84
N GLU A 119 13.85 2.19 0.52
CA GLU A 119 14.18 3.42 -0.22
C GLU A 119 12.92 4.25 -0.42
N ILE A 120 12.99 5.57 -0.20
CA ILE A 120 11.86 6.47 -0.49
C ILE A 120 11.68 6.55 -2.01
N LEU A 121 10.55 6.06 -2.50
CA LEU A 121 10.14 6.09 -3.90
C LEU A 121 9.45 7.41 -4.26
N VAL A 122 8.57 7.89 -3.37
CA VAL A 122 7.83 9.14 -3.54
C VAL A 122 7.62 9.79 -2.17
N THR A 123 8.05 11.03 -2.02
CA THR A 123 7.91 11.80 -0.77
C THR A 123 6.51 12.36 -0.59
N SER A 124 6.03 12.49 0.65
CA SER A 124 4.73 13.12 0.96
C SER A 124 4.62 14.59 0.52
N ASP A 125 5.75 15.29 0.42
CA ASP A 125 5.80 16.70 0.03
C ASP A 125 5.62 16.92 -1.49
N ASP A 126 5.64 15.84 -2.27
CA ASP A 126 5.42 15.94 -3.71
C ASP A 126 3.92 16.10 -3.99
N SER A 127 3.52 17.29 -4.45
CA SER A 127 2.14 17.58 -4.89
C SER A 127 1.59 16.61 -5.95
N SER A 128 2.46 15.90 -6.67
CA SER A 128 2.11 14.91 -7.67
C SER A 128 2.09 13.47 -7.13
N GLN A 129 2.38 13.25 -5.85
CA GLN A 129 2.53 11.92 -5.23
C GLN A 129 1.37 10.99 -5.57
N SER A 130 0.14 11.47 -5.43
CA SER A 130 -1.06 10.65 -5.68
C SER A 130 -1.12 10.15 -7.13
N ASN A 131 -0.82 11.02 -8.08
CA ASN A 131 -0.80 10.68 -9.50
C ASN A 131 0.37 9.76 -9.84
N ALA A 132 1.56 10.03 -9.28
CA ALA A 132 2.75 9.21 -9.46
C ALA A 132 2.52 7.77 -8.98
N LEU A 133 1.90 7.61 -7.80
CA LEU A 133 1.58 6.29 -7.26
C LEU A 133 0.55 5.56 -8.13
N LEU A 134 -0.53 6.23 -8.55
CA LEU A 134 -1.52 5.61 -9.43
C LEU A 134 -0.90 5.15 -10.77
N ILE A 135 -0.07 6.00 -11.40
CA ILE A 135 0.65 5.65 -12.63
C ILE A 135 1.53 4.42 -12.40
N ALA A 136 2.26 4.35 -11.28
CA ALA A 136 3.09 3.21 -10.95
C ALA A 136 2.27 1.92 -10.78
N VAL A 137 1.15 1.98 -10.03
CA VAL A 137 0.24 0.84 -9.85
C VAL A 137 -0.31 0.35 -11.19
N VAL A 138 -0.88 1.26 -11.99
CA VAL A 138 -1.46 0.93 -13.31
C VAL A 138 -0.39 0.33 -14.22
N THR A 139 0.82 0.87 -14.21
CA THR A 139 1.94 0.34 -15.01
C THR A 139 2.28 -1.10 -14.62
N LYS A 140 2.33 -1.40 -13.32
CA LYS A 140 2.59 -2.77 -12.83
C LYS A 140 1.47 -3.73 -13.22
N VAL A 141 0.21 -3.31 -13.10
CA VAL A 141 -0.95 -4.11 -13.53
C VAL A 141 -0.92 -4.37 -15.04
N MET A 142 -0.56 -3.37 -15.85
CA MET A 142 -0.43 -3.54 -17.32
C MET A 142 0.68 -4.52 -17.69
N GLN A 143 1.82 -4.44 -17.02
CA GLN A 143 3.00 -5.29 -17.26
C GLN A 143 2.83 -6.72 -16.75
N ALA A 144 1.88 -6.96 -15.84
CA ALA A 144 1.64 -8.28 -15.27
C ALA A 144 1.25 -9.29 -16.35
N SER A 145 1.96 -10.42 -16.39
CA SER A 145 1.64 -11.48 -17.34
C SER A 145 0.29 -12.12 -17.00
N PRO A 146 -0.65 -12.27 -17.96
CA PRO A 146 -1.92 -12.95 -17.72
C PRO A 146 -1.76 -14.41 -17.28
N SER A 147 -0.64 -15.04 -17.64
CA SER A 147 -0.38 -16.47 -17.49
C SER A 147 0.38 -16.86 -16.23
N LEU A 148 0.57 -15.92 -15.29
CA LEU A 148 1.00 -16.26 -13.94
C LEU A 148 -0.14 -17.01 -13.26
#